data_AF-A0A7S2Z0N3-F1
#
_entry.id   AF-A0A7S2Z0N3-F1
#
_cell.length_a   1.000
_cell.length_b   1.000
_cell.length_c   1.000
_cell.angle_alpha   90.00
_cell.angle_beta   90.00
_cell.angle_gamma   90.00
#
_symmetry.space_group_name_H-M   'P 1'
#
loop_
_entity.id
_entity.type
_entity.pdbx_description
1 polymer ?
#
loop_
_entity_poly.entity_id
_entity_poly.type
_entity_poly.pdbx_seq_one_letter_code
_entity_poly.pdbx_strand_id
1 'polypeptide(L)'
;DNGGGVAMGVVVPLVSKVTGETLGAALAGHTAASSNPIYVTAGHGMTLVEALAITRACCKHRIPEPQRLADLEARKAAKSWFKAGQRRDHPKETTVEMIVK
;
A
#
# COMPACT_ATOMS: atom_id res chain seq x y z
N ASP A 1 -5.66 31.33 13.98
CA ASP A 1 -4.33 30.74 14.28
C ASP A 1 -4.42 29.86 15.52
N ASN A 2 -3.72 28.71 15.48
CA ASN A 2 -3.68 27.60 16.44
C ASN A 2 -4.66 26.44 16.17
N GLY A 3 -4.19 25.45 15.39
CA GLY A 3 -4.86 24.17 15.22
C GLY A 3 -3.84 23.04 15.04
N GLY A 4 -3.51 22.37 16.15
CA GLY A 4 -2.95 21.01 16.20
C GLY A 4 -1.63 20.78 15.47
N GLY A 5 -0.52 20.72 16.22
CA GLY A 5 0.74 20.16 15.74
C GLY A 5 0.60 18.68 15.40
N VAL A 6 0.11 18.36 14.20
CA VAL A 6 0.25 17.04 13.59
C VAL A 6 1.74 16.85 13.34
N ALA A 7 2.31 15.75 13.82
CA ALA A 7 3.71 15.41 13.55
C ALA A 7 3.98 15.59 12.04
N MET A 8 4.73 16.64 11.70
CA MET A 8 5.08 16.96 10.32
C MET A 8 6.12 15.94 9.90
N GLY A 9 5.65 14.78 9.41
CA GLY A 9 6.51 13.78 8.81
C GLY A 9 7.41 14.43 7.75
N VAL A 10 8.66 13.98 7.69
CA VAL A 10 9.64 14.47 6.72
C VAL A 10 9.30 13.90 5.35
N VAL A 11 9.25 14.77 4.34
CA VAL A 11 9.09 14.40 2.94
C VAL A 11 10.45 14.55 2.26
N VAL A 12 10.97 13.45 1.73
CA VAL A 12 12.24 13.43 0.99
C VAL A 12 11.95 13.14 -0.48
N PRO A 13 12.25 14.04 -1.43
CA PRO A 13 11.98 13.80 -2.85
C PRO A 13 12.86 12.67 -3.40
N LEU A 14 12.27 11.83 -4.24
CA LEU A 14 12.95 10.79 -4.99
C LEU A 14 13.27 11.33 -6.38
N VAL A 15 14.54 11.68 -6.59
CA VAL A 15 15.01 12.28 -7.85
C VAL A 15 15.79 11.26 -8.66
N SER A 16 15.44 11.14 -9.95
CA SER A 16 16.18 10.33 -10.91
C SER A 16 17.59 10.88 -11.12
N LYS A 17 18.61 10.05 -10.93
CA LYS A 17 20.01 10.44 -11.17
C LYS A 17 20.31 10.71 -12.65
N VAL A 18 19.53 10.12 -13.55
CA VAL A 18 19.77 10.18 -15.00
C VAL A 18 19.05 11.38 -15.61
N THR A 19 17.79 11.61 -15.23
CA THR A 19 16.94 12.65 -15.84
C THR A 19 16.79 13.89 -14.96
N GLY A 20 17.15 13.82 -13.67
CA GLY A 20 16.92 14.91 -12.71
C GLY A 20 15.45 15.10 -12.31
N GLU A 21 14.54 14.26 -12.82
CA GLU A 21 13.11 14.37 -12.58
C GLU A 21 12.73 13.79 -11.20
N THR A 22 11.74 14.42 -10.54
CA THR A 22 11.17 13.90 -9.29
C THR A 22 10.13 12.83 -9.60
N LEU A 23 10.44 11.57 -9.26
CA LEU A 23 9.57 10.42 -9.49
C LEU A 23 8.53 10.23 -8.39
N GLY A 24 8.78 10.80 -7.21
CA GLY A 24 7.93 10.65 -6.04
C GLY A 24 8.60 11.22 -4.79
N ALA A 25 8.14 10.79 -3.62
CA ALA A 25 8.74 11.16 -2.35
C ALA A 25 8.64 10.04 -1.30
N ALA A 26 9.61 9.98 -0.40
CA ALA A 26 9.55 9.19 0.82
C ALA A 26 8.93 10.01 1.94
N LEU A 27 7.84 9.52 2.52
CA LEU A 27 7.19 10.08 3.70
C LEU A 27 7.65 9.29 4.93
N ALA A 28 8.41 9.94 5.81
CA ALA A 28 8.98 9.34 7.02
C ALA A 28 8.49 10.07 8.28
N GLY A 29 8.40 9.38 9.41
CA GLY A 29 8.08 10.01 10.70
C GLY A 29 6.68 10.64 10.77
N HIS A 30 5.79 10.28 9.85
CA HIS A 30 4.39 10.75 9.86
C HIS A 30 3.53 10.06 10.92
N THR A 31 4.06 9.03 11.57
CA THR A 31 3.48 8.40 12.76
C THR A 31 4.56 8.17 13.81
N ALA A 32 4.24 8.43 15.09
CA ALA A 32 5.20 8.31 16.20
C ALA A 32 5.74 6.88 16.41
N ALA A 33 5.02 5.88 15.90
CA ALA A 33 5.30 4.46 16.12
C ALA A 33 6.24 3.84 15.08
N SER A 34 6.67 4.55 14.03
CA SER A 34 7.48 3.93 12.97
C SER A 34 8.49 4.87 12.32
N SER A 35 9.73 4.38 12.21
CA SER A 35 10.82 5.01 11.47
C SER A 35 10.86 4.61 9.98
N ASN A 36 10.11 3.59 9.58
CA ASN A 36 10.14 3.06 8.22
C ASN A 36 9.28 3.93 7.28
N PRO A 37 9.88 4.59 6.27
CA PRO A 37 9.13 5.46 5.38
C PRO A 37 8.15 4.67 4.51
N ILE A 38 7.16 5.38 3.97
CA ILE A 38 6.34 4.93 2.86
C ILE A 38 6.70 5.76 1.62
N TYR A 39 6.71 5.13 0.45
CA TYR A 39 7.05 5.80 -0.80
C TYR A 39 5.76 6.13 -1.54
N VAL A 40 5.62 7.39 -1.93
CA VAL A 40 4.42 7.93 -2.57
C VAL A 40 4.83 8.50 -3.93
N THR A 41 4.07 8.15 -4.96
CA THR A 41 4.21 8.69 -6.32
C THR A 41 2.89 9.34 -6.71
N ALA A 42 2.93 10.19 -7.75
CA ALA A 42 1.70 10.67 -8.37
C ALA A 42 1.04 9.52 -9.16
N GLY A 43 -0.27 9.34 -8.98
CA GLY A 43 -1.09 8.49 -9.84
C GLY A 43 -1.64 9.26 -11.03
N HIS A 44 -2.60 8.67 -11.75
CA HIS A 44 -3.30 9.35 -12.83
C HIS A 44 -4.21 10.47 -12.30
N GLY A 45 -4.16 11.66 -12.92
CA GLY A 45 -5.06 12.78 -12.63
C GLY A 45 -4.80 13.48 -11.29
N MET A 46 -3.62 13.31 -10.69
CA MET A 46 -3.24 13.95 -9.43
C MET A 46 -1.79 14.41 -9.47
N THR A 47 -1.48 15.48 -8.73
CA THR A 47 -0.11 15.91 -8.49
C THR A 47 0.52 15.14 -7.33
N LEU A 48 1.85 15.12 -7.26
CA LEU A 48 2.58 14.49 -6.16
C LEU A 48 2.23 15.13 -4.80
N VAL A 49 2.01 16.44 -4.77
CA VAL A 49 1.67 17.18 -3.55
C VAL A 49 0.30 16.74 -3.02
N GLU A 50 -0.69 16.60 -3.90
CA GLU A 50 -2.03 16.12 -3.53
C GLU A 50 -1.97 14.67 -3.04
N ALA A 51 -1.24 13.79 -3.73
CA ALA A 51 -1.04 12.41 -3.32
C ALA A 51 -0.44 12.30 -1.91
N LEU A 52 0.56 13.12 -1.60
CA LEU A 52 1.19 13.19 -0.28
C LEU A 52 0.22 13.70 0.79
N ALA A 53 -0.57 14.73 0.49
CA ALA A 53 -1.56 15.29 1.41
C ALA A 53 -2.64 14.26 1.77
N ILE A 54 -3.19 13.57 0.76
CA ILE A 54 -4.18 12.50 0.93
C ILE A 54 -3.58 11.35 1.75
N THR A 55 -2.39 10.88 1.36
CA THR A 55 -1.70 9.79 2.06
C THR A 55 -1.51 10.12 3.53
N ARG A 56 -1.03 11.33 3.84
CA ARG A 56 -0.83 11.79 5.23
C ARG A 56 -2.14 11.84 6.00
N ALA A 57 -3.21 12.37 5.41
CA ALA A 57 -4.52 12.43 6.05
C ALA A 57 -5.10 11.04 6.35
N CYS A 58 -4.80 10.05 5.52
CA CYS A 58 -5.24 8.67 5.69
C CYS A 58 -4.37 7.84 6.66
N CYS A 59 -3.20 8.34 7.08
CA CYS A 59 -2.28 7.59 7.93
C CYS A 59 -2.57 7.77 9.42
N LYS A 60 -3.32 6.84 10.01
CA LYS A 60 -3.39 6.65 11.48
C LYS A 60 -2.27 5.74 12.00
N HIS A 61 -1.83 4.83 11.15
CA HIS A 61 -0.66 3.97 11.34
C HIS A 61 0.36 4.26 10.24
N ARG A 62 1.47 3.49 10.20
CA ARG A 62 2.47 3.61 9.14
C ARG A 62 1.85 3.51 7.75
N ILE A 63 0.99 2.52 7.51
CA ILE A 63 0.31 2.30 6.23
C ILE A 63 -1.02 3.08 6.22
N PRO A 64 -1.39 3.77 5.11
CA PRO A 64 -2.68 4.46 4.99
C PRO A 64 -3.85 3.51 5.29
N GLU A 65 -4.85 3.99 6.02
CA GLU A 65 -6.02 3.21 6.41
C GLU A 65 -6.70 2.49 5.22
N PRO A 66 -6.92 3.12 4.06
CA PRO A 66 -7.54 2.44 2.91
C PRO A 66 -6.75 1.21 2.45
N GLN A 67 -5.42 1.33 2.34
CA GLN A 67 -4.55 0.23 1.93
C GLN A 67 -4.49 -0.86 3.00
N ARG A 68 -4.43 -0.47 4.28
CA ARG A 68 -4.41 -1.41 5.41
C ARG A 68 -5.68 -2.25 5.45
N LEU A 69 -6.85 -1.64 5.26
CA LEU A 69 -8.13 -2.34 5.26
C LEU A 69 -8.26 -3.26 4.05
N ALA A 70 -7.86 -2.80 2.86
CA ALA A 70 -7.85 -3.63 1.66
C ALA A 70 -6.97 -4.88 1.81
N ASP A 71 -5.75 -4.73 2.34
CA ASP A 71 -4.83 -5.86 2.59
C ASP A 71 -5.41 -6.85 3.62
N LEU A 72 -5.97 -6.34 4.71
CA LEU A 72 -6.60 -7.19 5.73
C LEU A 72 -7.74 -8.03 5.13
N GLU A 73 -8.58 -7.42 4.29
CA GLU A 73 -9.69 -8.12 3.66
C GLU A 73 -9.22 -9.11 2.59
N ALA A 74 -8.25 -8.73 1.76
CA ALA A 74 -7.65 -9.62 0.77
C ALA A 74 -7.05 -10.88 1.43
N ARG A 75 -6.37 -10.73 2.58
CA ARG A 75 -5.82 -11.87 3.33
C ARG A 75 -6.90 -12.78 3.90
N LYS A 76 -8.00 -12.22 4.44
CA LYS A 76 -9.14 -13.02 4.91
C LYS A 76 -9.77 -13.81 3.78
N ALA A 77 -10.01 -13.15 2.65
CA ALA A 77 -10.51 -13.79 1.44
C ALA A 77 -9.57 -14.92 1.06
N ALA A 78 -8.29 -14.66 0.79
CA ALA A 78 -7.31 -15.68 0.40
C ALA A 78 -7.29 -16.87 1.36
N LYS A 79 -7.31 -16.63 2.67
CA LYS A 79 -7.36 -17.70 3.68
C LYS A 79 -8.64 -18.54 3.58
N SER A 80 -9.80 -17.92 3.35
CA SER A 80 -11.06 -18.65 3.12
C SER A 80 -11.03 -19.46 1.82
N TRP A 81 -10.46 -18.92 0.74
CA TRP A 81 -10.29 -19.62 -0.54
C TRP A 81 -9.41 -20.86 -0.39
N PHE A 82 -8.27 -20.74 0.30
CA PHE A 82 -7.40 -21.90 0.57
C PHE A 82 -8.08 -22.93 1.47
N LYS A 83 -8.79 -22.51 2.53
CA LYS A 83 -9.53 -23.43 3.41
C LYS A 83 -10.67 -24.15 2.69
N ALA A 84 -11.38 -23.46 1.81
CA ALA A 84 -12.43 -24.05 0.97
C ALA A 84 -11.84 -24.98 -0.11
N GLY A 85 -10.67 -24.65 -0.67
CA GLY A 85 -9.91 -25.53 -1.56
C GLY A 85 -9.43 -26.80 -0.88
N GLN A 86 -9.05 -26.73 0.40
CA GLN A 86 -8.63 -27.87 1.22
C GLN A 86 -9.79 -28.83 1.55
N ARG A 87 -11.04 -28.39 1.38
CA ARG A 87 -12.27 -29.21 1.48
C ARG A 87 -12.75 -29.76 0.14
N ARG A 88 -12.07 -29.45 -0.96
CA ARG A 88 -12.29 -30.10 -2.26
C ARG A 88 -11.27 -31.22 -2.39
N ASP A 89 -11.46 -32.27 -1.63
CA ASP A 89 -10.98 -33.60 -1.97
C ASP A 89 -11.69 -34.08 -3.24
N HIS A 90 -11.20 -33.64 -4.39
CA HIS A 90 -11.56 -34.30 -5.65
C HIS A 90 -10.89 -35.68 -5.69
N PRO A 91 -11.61 -36.74 -6.10
CA PRO A 91 -10.99 -38.04 -6.33
C PRO A 91 -9.87 -37.88 -7.36
N LYS A 92 -8.73 -38.54 -7.08
CA LYS A 92 -7.49 -38.45 -7.86
C LYS A 92 -7.64 -39.16 -9.21
N GLU A 93 -8.40 -38.61 -10.15
CA GLU A 93 -8.50 -39.21 -11.48
C GLU A 93 -8.91 -38.22 -12.58
N THR A 94 -8.39 -36.98 -12.58
CA THR A 94 -8.39 -36.12 -13.81
C THR A 94 -7.35 -35.00 -13.75
N THR A 95 -6.08 -35.33 -13.48
CA THR A 95 -4.99 -34.35 -13.40
C THR A 95 -4.27 -34.19 -14.74
N VAL A 96 -4.94 -33.82 -15.84
CA VAL A 96 -4.19 -33.41 -17.06
C VAL A 96 -4.96 -32.48 -18.01
N GLU A 97 -5.76 -31.48 -17.60
CA GLU A 97 -6.31 -30.53 -18.61
C GLU A 97 -6.52 -29.06 -18.19
N MET A 98 -6.13 -28.62 -16.99
CA MET A 98 -6.40 -27.23 -16.55
C MET A 98 -5.17 -26.39 -16.18
N ILE A 99 -4.02 -26.67 -16.76
CA ILE A 99 -2.90 -25.70 -16.81
C ILE A 99 -2.27 -25.87 -18.19
N VAL A 100 -2.31 -24.82 -19.02
CA VAL A 100 -1.94 -24.77 -20.45
C VAL A 100 -3.12 -25.05 -21.39
N LYS A 101 -4.05 -24.11 -21.43
CA LYS A 101 -4.65 -23.62 -22.68
C LYS A 101 -4.93 -22.14 -22.55
#